data_AF-A0A8J2L2Y6-F1
#
_entry.id   AF-A0A8J2L2Y6-F1
#
_cell.length_a   1.000
_cell.length_b   1.000
_cell.length_c   1.000
_cell.angle_alpha   90.00
_cell.angle_beta   90.00
_cell.angle_gamma   90.00
#
_symmetry.space_group_name_H-M   'P 1'
#
loop_
_entity.id
_entity.type
_entity.pdbx_description
1 polymer ?
#
loop_
_entity_poly.entity_id
_entity_poly.type
_entity_poly.pdbx_seq_one_letter_code
_entity_poly.pdbx_strand_id
1 'polypeptide(L)'
;MLRSPYYPGNYPKNRDCVYLISQPVGKAIQLDFIDFDIEAAYDSRCLFDFLEIRDGDNENSTLIGHYCGGNVPETILSSMNYLWIRFKTDGSLQNKGFIANFSTIDVGCGGILRGSKMGKKLSLK
;
A
#
# COMPACT_ATOMS: atom_id res chain seq x y z
N MET A 1 -1.16 3.95 -9.39
CA MET A 1 -1.64 2.57 -9.13
C MET A 1 -0.47 1.61 -9.20
N LEU A 2 -0.51 0.55 -8.41
CA LEU A 2 0.45 -0.55 -8.37
C LEU A 2 -0.30 -1.85 -8.70
N ARG A 3 0.29 -2.74 -9.50
CA ARG A 3 -0.31 -4.01 -9.92
C ARG A 3 0.73 -5.11 -10.01
N SER A 4 0.35 -6.34 -9.69
CA SER A 4 1.15 -7.53 -10.03
C SER A 4 1.30 -7.67 -11.55
N PRO A 5 2.36 -8.34 -12.04
CA PRO A 5 2.51 -8.62 -13.46
C PRO A 5 1.31 -9.39 -14.02
N TYR A 6 0.85 -8.97 -15.21
CA TYR A 6 -0.29 -9.53 -15.94
C TYR A 6 -1.69 -9.38 -15.33
N TYR A 7 -1.86 -8.70 -14.19
CA TYR A 7 -3.18 -8.46 -13.59
C TYR A 7 -4.19 -7.85 -14.61
N PRO A 8 -5.43 -8.36 -14.74
CA PRO A 8 -6.10 -9.35 -13.87
C PRO A 8 -5.90 -10.82 -14.28
N GLY A 9 -4.99 -11.11 -15.22
CA GLY A 9 -4.54 -12.48 -15.50
C GLY A 9 -3.58 -12.98 -14.42
N ASN A 10 -3.29 -14.28 -14.46
CA ASN A 10 -2.44 -14.90 -13.44
C ASN A 10 -1.01 -14.35 -13.48
N TYR A 11 -0.47 -14.01 -12.31
CA TYR A 11 0.94 -13.62 -12.20
C TYR A 11 1.87 -14.77 -12.59
N PRO A 12 3.08 -14.50 -13.11
CA PRO A 12 4.02 -15.55 -13.51
C PRO A 12 4.72 -16.19 -12.31
N LYS A 13 5.08 -17.47 -12.46
CA LYS A 13 5.89 -18.24 -11.50
C LYS A 13 7.34 -17.77 -11.45
N ASN A 14 8.05 -18.07 -10.37
CA ASN A 14 9.48 -17.83 -10.18
C ASN A 14 9.86 -16.38 -10.49
N ARG A 15 9.18 -15.42 -9.86
CA ARG A 15 9.51 -14.00 -9.95
C ARG A 15 9.85 -13.40 -8.60
N ASP A 16 10.65 -12.34 -8.68
CA ASP A 16 11.03 -11.50 -7.56
C ASP A 16 10.99 -10.06 -8.06
N CYS A 17 9.86 -9.40 -7.84
CA CYS A 17 9.60 -8.05 -8.32
C CYS A 17 9.69 -7.08 -7.14
N VAL A 18 10.59 -6.10 -7.24
CA VAL A 18 10.74 -5.04 -6.26
C VAL A 18 10.22 -3.73 -6.84
N TYR A 19 9.42 -3.02 -6.04
CA TYR A 19 8.87 -1.71 -6.34
C TYR A 19 9.24 -0.74 -5.22
N LEU A 20 9.67 0.46 -5.60
CA LEU A 20 9.87 1.57 -4.67
C LEU A 20 8.86 2.66 -5.00
N ILE A 21 7.94 2.95 -4.09
CA ILE A 21 7.07 4.12 -4.19
C ILE A 21 7.80 5.26 -3.48
N SER A 22 8.14 6.30 -4.24
CA SER A 22 8.79 7.51 -3.74
C SER A 22 7.88 8.72 -3.96
N GLN A 23 7.71 9.53 -2.92
CA GLN A 23 6.96 10.78 -2.96
C GLN A 23 7.84 11.97 -2.57
N PRO A 24 7.39 13.22 -2.81
CA PRO A 24 8.11 14.38 -2.30
C PRO A 24 8.26 14.36 -0.78
N VAL A 25 9.35 14.96 -0.29
CA VAL A 25 9.58 15.15 1.14
C VAL A 25 8.42 15.92 1.78
N GLY A 26 8.02 15.51 2.98
CA GLY A 26 6.85 16.07 3.68
C GLY A 26 5.52 15.40 3.35
N LYS A 27 5.54 14.36 2.50
CA LYS A 27 4.39 13.47 2.24
C LYS A 27 4.60 12.09 2.87
N ALA A 28 3.51 11.47 3.29
CA ALA A 28 3.38 10.05 3.59
C ALA A 28 2.59 9.38 2.47
N ILE A 29 2.75 8.08 2.30
CA ILE A 29 2.07 7.26 1.30
C ILE A 29 0.94 6.51 1.98
N GLN A 30 -0.26 6.63 1.43
CA GLN A 30 -1.37 5.74 1.72
C GLN A 30 -1.52 4.75 0.57
N LEU A 31 -1.48 3.46 0.85
CA LEU A 31 -1.64 2.37 -0.12
C LEU A 31 -2.92 1.58 0.22
N ASP A 32 -3.87 1.61 -0.70
CA ASP A 32 -5.18 0.97 -0.57
C ASP A 32 -5.32 -0.15 -1.60
N PHE A 33 -5.51 -1.38 -1.15
CA PHE A 33 -5.74 -2.53 -2.03
C PHE A 33 -7.17 -2.56 -2.55
N ILE A 34 -7.32 -2.79 -3.85
CA ILE A 34 -8.62 -2.91 -4.54
C ILE A 34 -9.00 -4.38 -4.71
N ASP A 35 -8.02 -5.23 -5.05
CA ASP A 35 -8.16 -6.67 -5.20
C ASP A 35 -6.85 -7.34 -4.77
N PHE A 36 -6.97 -8.51 -4.17
CA PHE A 36 -5.84 -9.26 -3.62
C PHE A 36 -6.14 -10.75 -3.62
N ASP A 37 -5.34 -11.49 -4.38
CA ASP A 37 -5.46 -12.93 -4.57
C ASP A 37 -4.08 -13.50 -4.91
N ILE A 38 -3.32 -13.83 -3.87
CA ILE A 38 -2.01 -14.47 -3.92
C ILE A 38 -2.15 -15.89 -3.36
N GLU A 39 -1.35 -16.85 -3.81
CA GLU A 39 -1.37 -18.22 -3.28
C GLU A 39 -1.37 -18.22 -1.75
N ALA A 40 -2.32 -18.93 -1.15
CA ALA A 40 -2.42 -19.03 0.30
C ALA A 40 -1.37 -20.00 0.86
N ALA A 41 -0.76 -19.64 1.99
CA ALA A 41 0.09 -20.55 2.76
C ALA A 41 -0.69 -21.24 3.88
N TYR A 42 -0.10 -22.31 4.45
CA TYR A 42 -0.67 -23.01 5.61
C TYR A 42 -0.66 -22.19 6.91
N ASP A 43 0.14 -21.12 6.95
CA ASP A 43 0.28 -20.23 8.09
C ASP A 43 0.45 -18.77 7.63
N SER A 44 0.51 -17.85 8.60
CA SER A 44 0.64 -16.41 8.36
C SER A 44 2.02 -15.96 7.87
N ARG A 45 2.99 -16.88 7.69
CA ARG A 45 4.33 -16.54 7.21
C ARG A 45 4.40 -16.42 5.70
N CYS A 46 3.39 -16.87 4.94
CA CYS A 46 3.33 -16.75 3.48
C CYS A 46 4.61 -17.24 2.79
N LEU A 47 4.97 -18.52 3.03
CA LEU A 47 6.25 -19.09 2.60
C LEU A 47 6.34 -19.41 1.10
N PHE A 48 5.22 -19.45 0.39
CA PHE A 48 5.16 -19.69 -1.06
C PHE A 48 5.23 -18.34 -1.79
N ASP A 49 4.09 -17.85 -2.28
CA ASP A 49 3.96 -16.51 -2.83
C ASP A 49 3.62 -15.49 -1.75
N PHE A 50 4.15 -14.27 -1.89
CA PHE A 50 3.89 -13.21 -0.93
C PHE A 50 4.08 -11.81 -1.50
N LEU A 51 3.39 -10.85 -0.88
CA LEU A 51 3.67 -9.43 -0.97
C LEU A 51 4.26 -8.94 0.37
N GLU A 52 5.50 -8.50 0.34
CA GLU A 52 6.22 -7.91 1.47
C GLU A 52 6.22 -6.39 1.33
N ILE A 53 5.88 -5.68 2.40
CA ILE A 53 5.80 -4.22 2.39
C ILE A 53 6.57 -3.67 3.58
N ARG A 54 7.44 -2.68 3.32
CA ARG A 54 8.32 -2.05 4.29
C ARG A 54 8.20 -0.54 4.27
N ASP A 55 8.29 0.06 5.46
CA ASP A 55 8.26 1.50 5.69
C ASP A 55 9.67 2.09 5.52
N GLY A 56 9.99 2.51 4.30
CA GLY A 56 11.29 3.04 3.92
C GLY A 56 11.66 2.72 2.47
N ASP A 57 12.93 2.88 2.13
CA ASP A 57 13.41 2.87 0.74
C ASP A 57 14.18 1.60 0.33
N ASN A 58 14.37 0.64 1.24
CA ASN A 58 15.15 -0.57 0.98
C ASN A 58 14.68 -1.80 1.77
N GLU A 59 15.30 -2.94 1.51
CA GLU A 59 14.98 -4.24 2.11
C GLU A 59 15.23 -4.34 3.62
N ASN A 60 16.05 -3.43 4.18
CA ASN A 60 16.32 -3.38 5.62
C ASN A 60 15.38 -2.43 6.38
N SER A 61 14.48 -1.74 5.67
CA SER A 61 13.47 -0.86 6.27
C SER A 61 12.48 -1.65 7.14
N THR A 62 11.78 -0.96 8.04
CA THR A 62 10.84 -1.58 8.99
C THR A 62 9.78 -2.38 8.26
N LEU A 63 9.61 -3.66 8.63
CA LEU A 63 8.56 -4.51 8.06
C LEU A 63 7.18 -4.04 8.52
N ILE A 64 6.31 -3.70 7.56
CA ILE A 64 4.90 -3.43 7.81
C ILE A 64 4.14 -4.75 7.82
N GLY A 65 4.36 -5.60 6.82
CA GLY A 65 3.68 -6.88 6.74
C GLY A 65 4.11 -7.77 5.58
N HIS A 66 3.65 -9.02 5.69
CA HIS A 66 3.85 -10.09 4.72
C HIS A 66 2.48 -10.69 4.42
N TYR A 67 2.03 -10.58 3.16
CA TYR A 67 0.64 -10.83 2.79
C TYR A 67 0.53 -11.89 1.70
N CYS A 68 -0.45 -12.79 1.85
CA CYS A 68 -0.81 -13.83 0.89
C CYS A 68 -2.27 -14.25 1.09
N GLY A 69 -2.78 -15.14 0.23
CA GLY A 69 -4.19 -15.52 0.22
C GLY A 69 -5.10 -14.51 -0.48
N GLY A 70 -6.40 -14.65 -0.25
CA GLY A 70 -7.45 -13.81 -0.87
C GLY A 70 -8.02 -12.70 0.01
N ASN A 71 -7.50 -12.52 1.22
CA ASN A 71 -7.96 -11.46 2.11
C ASN A 71 -7.30 -10.14 1.69
N VAL A 72 -8.11 -9.14 1.36
CA VAL A 72 -7.63 -7.80 1.03
C VAL A 72 -6.95 -7.19 2.27
N PRO A 73 -5.67 -6.77 2.19
CA PRO A 73 -5.00 -6.13 3.31
C PRO A 73 -5.67 -4.83 3.73
N GLU A 74 -5.55 -4.47 5.01
CA GLU A 74 -5.92 -3.14 5.48
C GLU A 74 -5.08 -2.04 4.80
N THR A 75 -5.58 -0.81 4.81
CA THR A 75 -4.85 0.35 4.30
C THR A 75 -3.49 0.46 4.96
N ILE A 76 -2.45 0.59 4.14
CA ILE A 76 -1.08 0.76 4.60
C ILE A 76 -0.71 2.23 4.57
N LEU A 77 -0.14 2.71 5.67
CA LEU A 77 0.39 4.07 5.79
C LEU A 77 1.89 3.99 6.06
N SER A 78 2.69 4.67 5.25
CA SER A 78 4.11 4.89 5.56
C SER A 78 4.28 6.03 6.57
N SER A 79 5.41 6.03 7.27
CA SER A 79 5.77 7.14 8.16
C SER A 79 6.22 8.39 7.38
N MET A 80 6.86 8.17 6.24
CA MET A 80 7.48 9.20 5.40
C MET A 80 7.23 8.90 3.92
N ASN A 81 8.04 9.47 3.04
CA ASN A 81 7.78 9.53 1.61
C ASN A 81 8.19 8.27 0.82
N TYR A 82 8.45 7.13 1.48
CA TYR A 82 8.86 5.89 0.85
C TYR A 82 8.07 4.66 1.32
N LEU A 83 7.73 3.79 0.37
CA LEU A 83 7.37 2.40 0.61
C LEU A 83 8.21 1.51 -0.30
N TRP A 84 8.87 0.53 0.29
CA TRP A 84 9.56 -0.54 -0.42
C TRP A 84 8.67 -1.78 -0.41
N ILE A 85 8.43 -2.36 -1.59
CA ILE A 85 7.47 -3.44 -1.79
C ILE A 85 8.14 -4.54 -2.60
N ARG A 86 8.03 -5.79 -2.15
CA ARG A 86 8.54 -6.96 -2.87
C ARG A 86 7.44 -7.99 -3.05
N PHE A 87 7.17 -8.34 -4.30
CA PHE A 87 6.29 -9.43 -4.67
C PHE A 87 7.13 -10.61 -5.15
N LYS A 88 7.10 -11.72 -4.41
CA LYS A 88 7.86 -12.93 -4.74
C LYS A 88 6.93 -14.11 -4.99
N THR A 89 7.24 -14.90 -6.02
CA THR A 89 6.47 -16.08 -6.39
C THR A 89 7.34 -17.32 -6.55
N ASP A 90 6.77 -18.48 -6.23
CA ASP A 90 7.41 -19.79 -6.26
C ASP A 90 7.21 -20.51 -7.62
N GLY A 91 7.57 -21.79 -7.69
CA GLY A 91 7.48 -22.60 -8.91
C GLY A 91 6.12 -23.23 -9.17
N SER A 92 5.12 -23.01 -8.32
CA SER A 92 3.84 -23.71 -8.30
C SER A 92 2.67 -22.74 -8.46
N LEU A 93 1.61 -22.78 -7.67
CA LEU A 93 0.29 -22.20 -7.98
C LEU A 93 0.34 -20.72 -8.38
N GLN A 94 -0.66 -20.25 -9.15
CA GLN A 94 -0.74 -18.87 -9.60
C GLN A 94 -2.16 -18.37 -9.51
N ASN A 95 -2.33 -17.16 -8.99
CA ASN A 95 -3.61 -16.48 -8.87
C ASN A 95 -3.57 -15.12 -9.59
N LYS A 96 -4.64 -14.33 -9.49
CA LYS A 96 -4.76 -13.02 -10.16
C LYS A 96 -3.72 -12.01 -9.68
N GLY A 97 -3.26 -12.13 -8.44
CA GLY A 97 -2.31 -11.22 -7.80
C GLY A 97 -3.02 -10.04 -7.16
N PHE A 98 -2.52 -8.83 -7.35
CA PHE A 98 -3.03 -7.67 -6.63
C PHE A 98 -3.09 -6.42 -7.50
N ILE A 99 -3.99 -5.52 -7.10
CA ILE A 99 -4.02 -4.13 -7.55
C ILE A 99 -4.24 -3.23 -6.34
N ALA A 100 -3.45 -2.16 -6.26
CA ALA A 100 -3.56 -1.14 -5.23
C ALA A 100 -3.49 0.26 -5.83
N ASN A 101 -4.20 1.19 -5.20
CA ASN A 101 -4.00 2.62 -5.42
C ASN A 101 -3.08 3.15 -4.33
N PHE A 102 -2.22 4.10 -4.71
CA PHE A 102 -1.45 4.85 -3.73
C PHE A 102 -1.74 6.33 -3.88
N SER A 103 -1.77 7.04 -2.76
CA SER A 103 -1.97 8.48 -2.67
C SER A 103 -1.07 9.07 -1.61
N THR A 104 -1.06 10.40 -1.47
CA THR A 104 -0.19 11.10 -0.53
C THR A 104 -0.99 11.78 0.58
N ILE A 105 -0.50 11.69 1.80
CA ILE A 105 -0.96 12.47 2.96
C ILE A 105 0.12 13.51 3.30
N ASP A 106 -0.29 14.74 3.64
CA ASP A 106 0.63 15.73 4.19
C ASP A 106 1.02 15.36 5.63
N VAL A 107 2.32 15.12 5.87
CA VAL A 107 2.84 14.82 7.22
C VAL A 107 3.32 16.10 7.94
N GLY A 108 3.31 17.23 7.23
CA GLY A 108 3.65 18.52 7.79
C GLY A 108 2.57 19.04 8.75
N CYS A 109 3.00 19.67 9.84
CA CYS A 109 2.12 20.44 10.72
C CYS A 109 2.23 21.94 10.42
N GLY A 110 1.12 22.68 10.57
CA GLY A 110 1.06 24.13 10.36
C GLY A 110 0.36 24.52 9.05
N GLY A 111 0.22 25.83 8.83
CA GLY A 111 -0.50 26.38 7.69
C GLY A 111 -1.40 27.55 8.09
N ILE A 112 -1.93 28.27 7.11
CA ILE A 112 -2.84 29.39 7.35
C ILE A 112 -4.26 28.86 7.48
N LEU A 113 -4.75 28.74 8.72
CA LEU A 113 -6.14 28.43 9.00
C LEU A 113 -7.00 29.68 8.83
N ARG A 114 -7.76 29.76 7.74
CA ARG A 114 -8.75 30.81 7.54
C ARG A 114 -10.08 30.35 8.13
N GLY A 115 -10.53 31.00 9.20
CA GLY A 115 -11.85 30.73 9.77
C GLY A 115 -12.96 31.21 8.85
N SER A 116 -13.87 30.31 8.46
CA SER A 116 -15.17 30.70 7.89
C SER A 116 -15.97 31.37 8.99
N LYS A 117 -16.34 32.64 8.82
CA LYS A 117 -17.27 33.30 9.74
C LYS A 117 -18.58 32.50 9.75
N MET A 118 -18.88 31.85 10.88
CA MET A 118 -20.22 31.34 11.16
C MET A 118 -21.18 32.54 11.09
N GLY A 119 -22.04 32.57 10.07
CA GLY A 119 -22.98 33.67 9.88
C GLY A 119 -23.89 33.80 11.09
N LYS A 120 -23.71 34.87 11.89
CA LYS A 120 -24.70 35.28 12.88
C LYS A 120 -25.98 35.66 12.12
N LYS A 121 -26.99 34.79 12.14
CA LYS A 121 -28.35 35.17 11.77
C LYS A 121 -28.85 36.14 12.84
N LEU A 122 -28.81 37.44 12.53
CA LEU A 122 -29.48 38.47 13.32
C LEU A 122 -30.98 38.22 13.21
N SER A 123 -31.59 37.65 14.25
CA SER A 123 -33.04 37.76 14.45
C SER A 123 -33.28 39.11 15.12
N LEU A 124 -33.69 40.10 14.35
CA LEU A 124 -34.38 41.27 14.88
C LEU A 124 -35.85 40.90 15.12
N LYS A 125 -36.40 41.50 16.18
CA LYS A 125 -37.71 41.24 16.82
C LYS A 125 -38.88 41.09 15.87
#